data_AF-A0A3D3DQ66-F1
#
_entry.id   AF-A0A3D3DQ66-F1
#
_cell.length_a   1.000
_cell.length_b   1.000
_cell.length_c   1.000
_cell.angle_alpha   90.00
_cell.angle_beta   90.00
_cell.angle_gamma   90.00
#
_symmetry.space_group_name_H-M   'P 1'
#
loop_
_entity.id
_entity.type
_entity.pdbx_description
1 polymer ?
#
loop_
_entity_poly.entity_id
_entity_poly.type
_entity_poly.pdbx_seq_one_letter_code
_entity_poly.pdbx_strand_id
1 'polypeptide(L)' 'ISYTIKPGETLALVGESGSGKSVSSLAVMGLLAKSLNVTSGSVTFDGRDLLSLSKDEMRKIRGRDISMVFQEPMT' A
#
# COMPACT_ATOMS: atom_id res chain seq x y z
N ILE A 1 -7.80 10.95 -3.05
CA ILE A 1 -7.28 11.30 -1.70
C ILE A 1 -5.76 11.31 -1.79
N SER A 2 -5.10 12.14 -0.99
CA SER A 2 -3.63 12.28 -1.01
C SER A 2 -3.10 12.44 0.40
N TYR A 3 -2.04 11.70 0.72
CA TYR A 3 -1.34 11.76 2.00
C TYR A 3 0.16 11.78 1.75
N THR A 4 0.90 12.43 2.65
CA THR A 4 2.37 12.41 2.66
C THR A 4 2.82 12.00 4.05
N ILE A 5 3.72 11.03 4.14
CA ILE A 5 4.31 10.56 5.39
C ILE A 5 5.81 10.81 5.29
N LYS A 6 6.34 11.68 6.15
CA LYS A 6 7.78 11.95 6.21
C LYS A 6 8.50 10.90 7.05
N PRO A 7 9.83 10.77 6.93
CA PRO A 7 10.61 9.92 7.81
C PRO A 7 10.33 10.23 9.30
N GLY A 8 10.06 9.18 10.08
CA GLY A 8 9.75 9.31 11.52
C GLY A 8 8.30 9.68 11.83
N GLU A 9 7.45 9.93 10.84
CA GLU A 9 6.03 10.20 11.07
C GLU A 9 5.19 8.92 11.12
N THR A 10 4.10 8.97 11.86
CA THR A 10 3.07 7.93 11.89
C THR A 10 1.76 8.51 11.40
N LEU A 11 1.17 7.90 10.37
CA LEU A 11 -0.15 8.24 9.87
C LEU A 11 -1.16 7.16 10.29
N ALA A 12 -2.25 7.57 10.93
CA ALA A 12 -3.39 6.70 11.23
C ALA A 12 -4.56 7.00 10.28
N LEU A 13 -5.05 5.98 9.57
CA LEU A 13 -6.24 6.09 8.73
C LEU A 13 -7.44 5.48 9.46
N VAL A 14 -8.38 6.32 9.90
CA VAL A 14 -9.56 5.93 10.70
C VAL A 14 -10.86 6.14 9.93
N GLY A 15 -11.89 5.36 10.26
CA GLY A 15 -13.21 5.41 9.62
C GLY A 15 -14.02 4.15 9.87
N GLU A 16 -15.29 4.15 9.47
CA GLU A 16 -16.22 3.03 9.65
C GLU A 16 -15.83 1.79 8.83
N SER A 17 -16.41 0.62 9.17
CA SER A 17 -16.22 -0.58 8.34
C SER A 17 -16.64 -0.31 6.89
N GLY A 18 -15.86 -0.81 5.93
CA GLY A 18 -16.11 -0.56 4.50
C GLY A 18 -15.64 0.80 3.97
N SER A 19 -15.12 1.71 4.81
CA SER A 19 -14.65 3.03 4.36
C SER A 19 -13.39 3.04 3.47
N GLY A 20 -12.88 1.86 3.09
CA GLY A 20 -11.72 1.72 2.19
C GLY A 20 -10.34 1.63 2.86
N LYS A 21 -10.24 1.66 4.20
CA LYS A 21 -8.93 1.63 4.92
C LYS A 21 -8.02 0.48 4.48
N SER A 22 -8.52 -0.75 4.55
CA SER A 22 -7.75 -1.95 4.19
C SER A 22 -7.42 -1.94 2.69
N VAL A 23 -8.38 -1.54 1.84
CA VAL A 23 -8.17 -1.41 0.39
C VAL A 23 -7.06 -0.42 0.07
N SER A 24 -7.02 0.75 0.72
CA SER A 24 -5.95 1.73 0.54
C SER A 24 -4.59 1.17 0.95
N SER A 25 -4.49 0.49 2.09
CA SER A 25 -3.23 -0.11 2.55
C SER A 25 -2.74 -1.25 1.62
N LEU A 26 -3.65 -2.08 1.12
CA LEU A 26 -3.35 -3.15 0.18
C LEU A 26 -2.98 -2.60 -1.21
N ALA A 27 -3.58 -1.49 -1.63
CA ALA A 27 -3.21 -0.79 -2.86
C ALA A 27 -1.77 -0.29 -2.83
N VAL A 28 -1.37 0.37 -1.73
CA VAL A 28 0.03 0.80 -1.51
C VAL A 28 0.98 -0.39 -1.58
N MET A 29 0.59 -1.51 -0.96
CA MET A 29 1.39 -2.72 -0.98
C MET A 29 1.32 -3.49 -2.30
N GLY A 30 0.48 -3.14 -3.27
CA GLY A 30 0.27 -3.91 -4.51
C GLY A 30 -0.34 -5.30 -4.27
N LEU A 31 -1.18 -5.44 -3.24
CA LEU A 31 -1.81 -6.67 -2.77
C LEU A 31 -3.34 -6.66 -2.93
N LEU A 32 -3.87 -5.79 -3.79
CA LEU A 32 -5.30 -5.78 -4.10
C LEU A 32 -5.75 -7.13 -4.69
N ALA A 33 -6.98 -7.52 -4.36
CA ALA A 33 -7.64 -8.64 -5.00
C ALA A 33 -7.71 -8.43 -6.52
N LYS A 34 -7.66 -9.51 -7.32
CA LYS A 34 -7.64 -9.43 -8.80
C LYS A 34 -8.83 -8.68 -9.41
N SER A 35 -9.96 -8.59 -8.70
CA SER A 35 -11.15 -7.84 -9.11
C SER A 35 -11.01 -6.32 -8.96
N LEU A 36 -9.94 -5.85 -8.31
CA LEU A 36 -9.70 -4.45 -8.01
C LEU A 36 -8.41 -3.99 -8.68
N ASN A 37 -8.45 -2.79 -9.25
CA ASN A 37 -7.30 -2.12 -9.82
C ASN A 37 -7.28 -0.66 -9.37
N VAL A 38 -6.08 -0.09 -9.23
CA VAL A 38 -5.94 1.36 -9.03
C VAL A 38 -6.20 2.03 -10.37
N THR A 39 -7.23 2.87 -10.45
CA THR A 39 -7.66 3.51 -11.70
C THR A 39 -6.91 4.79 -12.00
N SER A 40 -6.40 5.49 -10.99
CA SER A 40 -5.66 6.73 -11.13
C SER A 40 -4.81 7.04 -9.89
N GLY A 41 -3.87 7.98 -10.05
CA GLY A 41 -2.95 8.40 -8.99
C GLY A 41 -1.63 7.65 -8.99
N SER A 42 -0.83 7.86 -7.96
CA SER A 42 0.49 7.24 -7.78
C SER A 42 0.76 6.97 -6.30
N VAL A 43 1.68 6.03 -6.04
CA VAL A 43 2.16 5.73 -4.68
C VAL A 43 3.67 5.81 -4.72
N THR A 44 4.23 6.91 -4.22
CA THR A 44 5.68 7.14 -4.28
C THR A 44 6.37 6.74 -2.98
N PHE A 45 7.42 5.92 -3.11
CA PHE A 45 8.32 5.56 -2.03
C PHE A 45 9.75 5.69 -2.52
N ASP A 46 10.57 6.46 -1.80
CA ASP A 46 11.98 6.72 -2.15
C ASP A 46 12.18 7.12 -3.62
N GLY A 47 11.33 8.04 -4.11
CA GLY A 47 11.36 8.55 -5.49
C GLY A 47 10.83 7.60 -6.56
N ARG A 48 10.31 6.41 -6.20
CA ARG A 48 9.78 5.42 -7.15
C ARG A 48 8.28 5.29 -7.01
N ASP A 49 7.56 5.27 -8.12
CA ASP A 49 6.12 4.98 -8.12
C ASP A 49 5.89 3.46 -8.06
N LEU A 50 5.42 3.00 -6.91
CA LEU A 50 5.15 1.60 -6.61
C LEU A 50 4.13 0.98 -7.56
N LEU A 51 3.20 1.77 -8.12
CA LEU A 51 2.16 1.26 -9.02
C LEU A 51 2.71 0.89 -10.41
N SER A 52 3.88 1.42 -10.77
CA SER A 52 4.54 1.15 -12.04
C SER A 52 5.55 0.00 -11.99
N LEU A 53 5.86 -0.50 -10.78
CA LEU A 53 6.86 -1.54 -10.60
C LEU A 53 6.34 -2.89 -11.11
N SER A 54 7.24 -3.64 -11.74
CA SER A 54 7.00 -5.05 -12.05
C SER A 54 6.86 -5.88 -10.77
N LYS A 55 6.32 -7.09 -10.89
CA LYS A 55 6.18 -8.02 -9.75
C LYS A 55 7.53 -8.35 -9.09
N ASP A 56 8.60 -8.45 -9.87
CA ASP A 56 9.93 -8.77 -9.36
C ASP A 56 10.57 -7.59 -8.62
N GLU A 57 10.36 -6.36 -9.10
CA GLU A 57 10.79 -5.15 -8.40
C GLU A 57 10.03 -4.98 -7.08
N MET A 58 8.71 -5.18 -7.13
CA MET A 58 7.85 -5.16 -5.95
C MET A 58 8.26 -6.20 -4.91
N ARG A 59 8.68 -7.39 -5.34
CA ARG A 59 9.19 -8.46 -4.45
C ARG A 59 10.48 -8.06 -3.74
N LYS A 60 11.35 -7.25 -4.35
CA LYS A 60 12.62 -6.81 -3.73
C LYS A 60 12.42 -5.78 -2.62
N ILE A 61 11.36 -4.98 -2.69
CA ILE A 61 11.07 -3.94 -1.69
C ILE A 61 10.20 -4.44 -0.54
N ARG A 62 9.28 -5.37 -0.80
CA ARG A 62 8.43 -5.95 0.26
C ARG A 62 9.28 -6.78 1.22
N GLY A 63 9.04 -6.60 2.51
CA GLY A 63 9.75 -7.28 3.60
C GLY A 63 11.11 -6.67 3.93
N ARG A 64 11.83 -6.13 2.94
CA ARG A 64 13.12 -5.46 3.14
C ARG A 64 12.96 -3.99 3.50
N ASP A 65 12.22 -3.25 2.66
CA ASP A 65 12.09 -1.78 2.76
C ASP A 65 10.70 -1.38 3.27
N ILE A 66 9.66 -2.14 2.90
CA ILE A 66 8.27 -1.92 3.35
C ILE A 66 7.68 -3.26 3.83
N SER A 67 7.17 -3.26 5.05
CA SER A 67 6.55 -4.45 5.66
C SER A 67 5.11 -4.16 6.07
N MET A 68 4.27 -5.19 5.98
CA MET A 68 2.87 -5.11 6.38
C MET A 68 2.59 -6.19 7.43
N VAL A 69 1.91 -5.78 8.51
CA VAL A 69 1.29 -6.69 9.47
C VAL A 69 -0.18 -6.75 9.13
N PHE A 70 -0.69 -7.95 8.82
CA PHE A 70 -2.08 -8.15 8.44
C PHE A 70 -3.00 -8.17 9.67
N GLN A 71 -4.23 -7.70 9.50
CA GLN A 71 -5.24 -7.73 10.58
C GLN A 71 -5.58 -9.16 11.00
N GLU A 72 -5.72 -10.05 10.03
CA GLU A 72 -5.85 -11.49 10.24
C GLU A 72 -4.67 -12.16 9.52
N PRO A 73 -3.90 -13.05 10.18
CA PRO A 73 -2.87 -13.81 9.48
C PRO A 73 -3.56 -14.66 8.42
N MET A 74 -3.16 -14.50 7.15
CA MET A 74 -3.70 -15.32 6.07
C MET A 74 -3.45 -16.80 6.39
N THR A 75 -4.51 -17.61 6.42
CA THR A 75 -4.42 -19.09 6.42
C THR A 75 -3.78 -19.61 5.15
#